data_AF-A0A6G1FBS5-F1
#
_entry.id   AF-A0A6G1FBS5-F1
#
_cell.length_a   1.000
_cell.length_b   1.000
_cell.length_c   1.000
_cell.angle_alpha   90.00
_cell.angle_beta   90.00
_cell.angle_gamma   90.00
#
_symmetry.space_group_name_H-M   'P 1'
#
loop_
_entity.id
_entity.type
_entity.pdbx_description
1 polymer ?
#
loop_
_entity_poly.entity_id
_entity_poly.type
_entity_poly.pdbx_seq_one_letter_code
_entity_poly.pdbx_strand_id
1 'polypeptide(L)'
;MGPDALVQLSIQLEVHSTHTTRQNQEEKDAFCALRPSRDNMDLMCAKPNELATLILLALLLLCYGVGNVRCATVHENRRDLQALLDFKQGIIDPKGALSTWNTSIHFCRWSGVNYSVTPPWRVTVLNLTSKGLSGQISSSLGNLT
;
A
#
# COMPACT_ATOMS: atom_id res chain seq x y z
N MET A 1 21.00 -12.20 59.06
CA MET A 1 19.78 -12.30 58.23
C MET A 1 20.04 -13.32 57.14
N GLY A 2 19.40 -14.49 57.21
CA GLY A 2 19.75 -15.69 56.45
C GLY A 2 18.98 -15.89 55.13
N PRO A 3 19.39 -16.89 54.32
CA PRO A 3 18.94 -17.15 52.94
C PRO A 3 17.50 -17.68 52.77
N ASP A 4 16.71 -17.81 53.83
CA ASP A 4 15.41 -18.49 53.80
C ASP A 4 14.30 -17.71 53.04
N ALA A 5 14.40 -16.38 52.94
CA ALA A 5 13.39 -15.57 52.27
C ALA A 5 13.39 -15.72 50.74
N LEU A 6 14.56 -15.97 50.13
CA LEU A 6 14.66 -16.16 48.68
C LEU A 6 14.18 -17.54 48.23
N VAL A 7 14.37 -18.56 49.07
CA VAL A 7 13.88 -19.92 48.77
C VAL A 7 12.35 -19.95 48.77
N GLN A 8 11.68 -19.22 49.66
CA GLN A 8 10.22 -19.10 49.67
C GLN A 8 9.65 -18.39 48.44
N LEU A 9 10.29 -17.32 47.96
CA LEU A 9 9.84 -16.62 46.75
C LEU A 9 9.98 -17.48 45.49
N SER A 10 11.08 -18.23 45.36
CA SER A 10 11.26 -19.16 44.23
C SER A 10 10.25 -20.30 44.26
N ILE A 11 9.96 -20.87 45.43
CA ILE A 11 8.94 -21.93 45.56
C ILE A 11 7.54 -21.40 45.22
N GLN A 12 7.19 -20.17 45.62
CA GLN A 12 5.88 -19.57 45.26
C GLN A 12 5.73 -19.30 43.76
N LEU A 13 6.78 -18.81 43.09
CA LEU A 13 6.77 -18.64 41.63
C LEU A 13 6.64 -19.99 40.90
N GLU A 14 7.32 -21.03 41.39
CA GLU A 14 7.24 -22.38 40.82
C GLU A 14 5.85 -23.01 41.04
N VAL A 15 5.25 -22.84 42.23
CA VAL A 15 3.88 -23.33 42.53
C VAL A 15 2.83 -22.60 41.68
N HIS A 16 2.96 -21.29 41.44
CA HIS A 16 2.01 -20.55 40.59
C HIS A 16 2.14 -20.90 39.09
N SER A 17 3.36 -21.20 38.63
CA SER A 17 3.63 -21.63 37.25
C SER A 17 3.16 -23.07 36.98
N THR A 18 3.36 -23.97 37.95
CA THR A 18 2.99 -25.39 37.81
C THR A 18 1.48 -25.64 37.88
N HIS A 19 0.70 -24.83 38.60
CA HIS A 19 -0.77 -24.96 38.63
C HIS A 19 -1.44 -24.45 37.35
N THR A 20 -0.87 -23.42 36.70
CA THR A 20 -1.40 -22.83 35.46
C THR A 20 -1.16 -23.72 34.24
N THR A 21 -0.17 -24.62 34.30
CA THR A 21 0.19 -25.48 33.15
C THR A 21 -0.63 -26.78 33.09
N ARG A 22 -1.14 -27.28 34.23
CA ARG A 22 -1.81 -28.58 34.29
C ARG A 22 -3.29 -28.55 33.87
N GLN A 23 -4.01 -27.45 34.14
CA GLN A 23 -5.41 -27.31 33.70
C GLN A 23 -5.53 -27.22 32.16
N ASN A 24 -4.52 -26.67 31.48
CA ASN A 24 -4.52 -26.52 30.01
C ASN A 24 -4.14 -27.79 29.24
N GLN A 25 -3.59 -28.81 29.92
CA GLN A 25 -3.16 -30.05 29.28
C GLN A 25 -4.26 -31.13 29.33
N GLU A 26 -5.00 -31.25 30.44
CA GLU A 26 -6.14 -32.18 30.53
C GLU A 26 -7.33 -31.75 29.65
N GLU A 27 -7.51 -30.43 29.41
CA GLU A 27 -8.58 -29.94 28.52
C GLU A 27 -8.29 -30.21 27.03
N LYS A 28 -7.01 -30.33 26.64
CA LYS A 28 -6.62 -30.64 25.25
C LYS A 28 -6.80 -32.11 24.88
N ASP A 29 -6.61 -33.03 25.82
CA ASP A 29 -6.69 -34.47 25.55
C ASP A 29 -8.15 -34.99 25.56
N ALA A 30 -9.07 -34.30 26.23
CA ALA A 30 -10.50 -34.63 26.20
C ALA A 30 -11.18 -34.31 24.85
N PHE A 31 -10.64 -33.36 24.08
CA PHE A 31 -11.21 -32.97 22.77
C PHE A 31 -10.95 -34.02 21.68
N CYS A 32 -9.95 -34.88 21.83
CA CYS A 32 -9.60 -35.91 20.85
C CYS A 32 -10.47 -37.18 20.92
N ALA A 33 -11.35 -37.33 21.92
CA ALA A 33 -12.05 -38.60 22.17
C ALA A 33 -13.56 -38.61 21.86
N LEU A 34 -14.17 -37.52 21.37
CA LEU A 34 -15.59 -37.52 21.02
C LEU A 34 -15.82 -37.61 19.50
N ARG A 35 -16.06 -38.83 19.01
CA ARG A 35 -16.96 -39.08 17.87
C ARG A 35 -18.15 -39.91 18.38
N PRO A 36 -19.39 -39.46 18.16
CA PRO A 36 -20.15 -39.89 16.97
C PRO A 36 -20.94 -38.72 16.34
N SER A 37 -20.90 -38.51 15.02
CA SER A 37 -21.71 -39.14 13.95
C SER A 37 -22.94 -38.31 13.59
N ARG A 38 -22.93 -37.88 12.32
CA ARG A 38 -24.01 -37.50 11.40
C ARG A 38 -24.86 -36.30 11.81
N ASP A 39 -24.94 -35.35 10.87
CA ASP A 39 -25.98 -34.32 10.74
C ASP A 39 -25.67 -32.92 11.29
N ASN A 40 -24.47 -32.35 11.07
CA ASN A 40 -24.39 -30.93 10.66
C ASN A 40 -22.97 -30.42 10.33
N MET A 41 -22.86 -29.93 9.10
CA MET A 41 -22.01 -28.83 8.61
C MET A 41 -20.49 -29.06 8.54
N ASP A 42 -20.08 -29.59 7.40
CA ASP A 42 -18.73 -29.55 6.81
C ASP A 42 -18.17 -28.11 6.68
N LEU A 43 -17.73 -27.53 7.81
CA LEU A 43 -16.89 -26.34 7.77
C LEU A 43 -15.43 -26.75 7.48
N MET A 44 -15.19 -26.91 6.18
CA MET A 44 -13.95 -26.58 5.46
C MET A 44 -12.79 -27.58 5.49
N CYS A 45 -12.83 -28.51 4.53
CA CYS A 45 -11.65 -28.76 3.69
C CYS A 45 -11.77 -27.95 2.39
N ALA A 46 -11.88 -26.63 2.49
CA ALA A 46 -11.65 -25.75 1.35
C ALA A 46 -10.13 -25.52 1.26
N LYS A 47 -9.53 -25.97 0.16
CA LYS A 47 -8.10 -25.91 -0.10
C LYS A 47 -7.59 -24.45 0.11
N PRO A 48 -6.35 -24.22 0.57
CA PRO A 48 -5.81 -22.86 0.82
C PRO A 48 -5.77 -21.97 -0.43
N ASN A 49 -5.94 -22.57 -1.62
CA ASN A 49 -6.09 -21.85 -2.89
C ASN A 49 -7.51 -21.29 -3.11
N GLU A 50 -8.55 -21.79 -2.44
CA GLU A 50 -9.95 -21.34 -2.59
C GLU A 50 -10.15 -19.95 -1.95
N LEU A 51 -9.61 -19.74 -0.75
CA LEU A 51 -9.59 -18.43 -0.10
C LEU A 51 -8.74 -17.44 -0.89
N ALA A 52 -7.60 -17.89 -1.42
CA ALA A 52 -6.76 -17.08 -2.27
C ALA A 52 -7.50 -16.68 -3.56
N THR A 53 -8.23 -17.59 -4.20
CA THR A 53 -9.07 -17.28 -5.36
C THR A 53 -10.23 -16.36 -5.00
N LEU A 54 -10.86 -16.50 -3.83
CA LEU A 54 -11.93 -15.60 -3.38
C LEU A 54 -11.39 -14.20 -3.09
N ILE A 55 -10.20 -14.07 -2.52
CA ILE A 55 -9.52 -12.79 -2.32
C ILE A 55 -9.13 -12.18 -3.68
N LEU A 56 -8.59 -12.98 -4.60
CA LEU A 56 -8.23 -12.53 -5.94
C LEU A 56 -9.47 -12.09 -6.74
N LEU A 57 -10.57 -12.83 -6.61
CA LEU A 57 -11.86 -12.54 -7.24
C LEU A 57 -12.50 -11.30 -6.62
N ALA A 58 -12.43 -11.14 -5.30
CA ALA A 58 -12.87 -9.93 -4.61
C ALA A 58 -12.03 -8.71 -5.03
N LEU A 59 -10.72 -8.84 -5.17
CA LEU A 59 -9.85 -7.80 -5.72
C LEU A 59 -10.25 -7.47 -7.16
N LEU A 60 -10.43 -8.46 -8.03
CA LEU A 60 -10.90 -8.28 -9.40
C LEU A 60 -12.29 -7.60 -9.45
N LEU A 61 -13.22 -8.00 -8.60
CA LEU A 61 -14.56 -7.41 -8.48
C LEU A 61 -14.50 -5.99 -7.89
N LEU A 62 -13.56 -5.69 -7.00
CA LEU A 62 -13.30 -4.32 -6.55
C LEU A 62 -12.69 -3.48 -7.69
N CYS A 63 -11.84 -4.07 -8.54
CA CYS A 63 -11.33 -3.42 -9.75
C CYS A 63 -12.45 -3.15 -10.78
N TYR A 64 -13.42 -4.09 -10.89
CA TYR A 64 -14.48 -4.06 -11.89
C TYR A 64 -15.73 -3.28 -11.43
N GLY A 65 -16.05 -3.36 -10.15
CA GLY A 65 -17.22 -2.79 -9.49
C GLY A 65 -17.04 -1.33 -9.06
N VAL A 66 -15.80 -0.82 -9.00
CA VAL A 66 -15.55 0.62 -9.12
C VAL A 66 -15.60 1.00 -10.60
N GLY A 67 -16.79 0.84 -11.19
CA GLY A 67 -17.16 1.36 -12.49
C GLY A 67 -17.28 2.89 -12.44
N ASN A 68 -16.16 3.57 -12.15
CA ASN A 68 -15.86 4.98 -12.42
C ASN A 68 -14.39 5.35 -12.10
N VAL A 69 -13.45 4.41 -12.02
CA VAL A 69 -12.07 4.78 -12.33
C VAL A 69 -11.95 4.75 -13.84
N ARG A 70 -12.01 5.93 -14.48
CA ARG A 70 -11.47 6.06 -15.82
C ARG A 70 -9.96 5.82 -15.73
N CYS A 71 -9.54 4.56 -15.67
CA CYS A 71 -8.21 4.16 -16.12
C CYS A 71 -8.25 4.27 -17.64
N ALA A 72 -8.32 5.51 -18.12
CA ALA A 72 -7.81 5.78 -19.44
C ALA A 72 -6.36 5.34 -19.37
N THR A 73 -5.93 4.42 -20.24
CA THR A 73 -4.52 4.20 -20.50
C THR A 73 -3.99 5.53 -21.00
N VAL A 74 -3.52 6.35 -20.05
CA VAL A 74 -3.08 7.70 -20.36
C VAL A 74 -1.79 7.51 -21.13
N HIS A 75 -1.87 7.57 -22.46
CA HIS A 75 -0.69 7.54 -23.30
C HIS A 75 0.07 8.81 -22.99
N GLU A 76 1.06 8.68 -22.09
CA GLU A 76 2.02 9.74 -21.82
C GLU A 76 2.62 10.15 -23.16
N ASN A 77 2.37 11.40 -23.55
CA ASN A 77 3.06 11.92 -24.69
C ASN A 77 4.54 12.08 -24.31
N ARG A 78 5.35 11.10 -24.73
CA ARG A 78 6.78 10.99 -24.39
C ARG A 78 7.56 12.28 -24.66
N ARG A 79 7.16 13.05 -25.68
CA ARG A 79 7.78 14.34 -26.02
C ARG A 79 7.50 15.40 -24.95
N ASP A 80 6.26 15.53 -24.51
CA ASP A 80 5.91 16.50 -23.46
C ASP A 80 6.54 16.09 -22.14
N LEU A 81 6.51 14.81 -21.78
CA LEU A 81 7.16 14.30 -20.58
C LEU A 81 8.65 14.65 -20.56
N GLN A 82 9.38 14.36 -21.65
CA GLN A 82 10.80 14.65 -21.74
C GLN A 82 11.08 16.16 -21.62
N ALA A 83 10.31 17.01 -22.32
CA ALA A 83 10.46 18.46 -22.24
C ALA A 83 10.27 18.99 -20.80
N LEU A 84 9.29 18.45 -20.06
CA LEU A 84 9.07 18.83 -18.68
C LEU A 84 10.20 18.35 -17.74
N LEU A 85 10.76 17.17 -17.98
CA LEU A 85 11.89 16.66 -17.20
C LEU A 85 13.17 17.47 -17.46
N ASP A 86 13.46 17.80 -18.72
CA ASP A 86 14.59 18.65 -19.08
C ASP A 86 14.45 20.05 -18.45
N PHE A 87 13.24 20.60 -18.47
CA PHE A 87 12.93 21.85 -17.77
C PHE A 87 13.24 21.72 -16.28
N LYS A 88 12.76 20.67 -15.61
CA LYS A 88 13.00 20.45 -14.18
C LYS A 88 14.50 20.38 -13.87
N GLN A 89 15.30 19.74 -14.72
CA GLN A 89 16.75 19.61 -14.52
C GLN A 89 17.48 20.95 -14.54
N GLY A 90 17.00 21.92 -15.32
CA GLY A 90 17.56 23.26 -15.40
C GLY A 90 17.12 24.22 -14.29
N ILE A 91 16.16 23.82 -13.45
CA ILE A 91 15.51 24.69 -12.46
C ILE A 91 15.99 24.39 -11.04
N ILE A 92 16.31 25.46 -10.32
CA ILE A 92 16.55 25.48 -8.88
C ILE A 92 15.21 25.76 -8.20
N ASP A 93 14.76 24.81 -7.38
CA ASP A 93 13.47 24.84 -6.69
C ASP A 93 13.65 24.70 -5.17
N PRO A 94 13.98 25.79 -4.45
CA PRO A 94 14.23 25.73 -3.01
C PRO A 94 12.96 25.47 -2.19
N LYS A 95 11.77 25.64 -2.78
CA LYS A 95 10.48 25.49 -2.10
C LYS A 95 9.79 24.16 -2.41
N GLY A 96 10.38 23.32 -3.26
CA GLY A 96 9.81 22.04 -3.68
C GLY A 96 8.49 22.17 -4.46
N ALA A 97 8.29 23.28 -5.18
CA ALA A 97 7.11 23.51 -6.00
C ALA A 97 6.95 22.48 -7.14
N LEU A 98 8.04 21.90 -7.61
CA LEU A 98 8.13 20.85 -8.63
C LEU A 98 8.29 19.44 -8.04
N SER A 99 8.01 19.26 -6.74
CA SER A 99 8.15 17.96 -6.05
C SER A 99 7.32 16.83 -6.68
N THR A 100 6.13 17.17 -7.21
CA THR A 100 5.26 16.20 -7.91
C THR A 100 5.76 15.81 -9.29
N TRP A 101 6.73 16.54 -9.86
CA TRP A 101 7.26 16.29 -11.20
C TRP A 101 8.17 15.06 -11.17
N ASN A 102 7.56 13.89 -11.09
CA ASN A 102 8.22 12.61 -10.85
C ASN A 102 7.71 11.59 -11.89
N THR A 103 8.61 10.80 -12.47
CA THR A 103 8.29 9.74 -13.44
C THR A 103 7.36 8.66 -12.90
N SER A 104 7.25 8.50 -11.57
CA SER A 104 6.28 7.59 -10.95
C SER A 104 4.84 8.15 -10.94
N ILE A 105 4.66 9.43 -11.30
CA ILE A 105 3.37 10.12 -11.33
C ILE A 105 3.14 10.60 -12.76
N HIS A 106 2.00 10.26 -13.35
CA HIS A 106 1.64 10.76 -14.67
C HIS A 106 1.65 12.30 -14.72
N PHE A 107 2.25 12.91 -15.76
CA PHE A 107 2.48 14.36 -15.81
C PHE A 107 1.20 15.21 -15.67
N CYS A 108 0.05 14.69 -16.08
CA CYS A 108 -1.26 15.33 -15.85
C CYS A 108 -1.59 15.61 -14.38
N ARG A 109 -0.93 14.95 -13.43
CA ARG A 109 -1.11 15.15 -11.99
C ARG A 109 -0.02 16.03 -11.39
N TRP A 110 0.89 16.55 -12.20
CA TRP A 110 1.96 17.41 -11.72
C TRP A 110 1.40 18.81 -11.39
N SER A 111 1.87 19.34 -10.27
CA SER A 111 1.57 20.70 -9.82
C SER A 111 1.91 21.71 -10.92
N GLY A 112 0.93 22.55 -11.28
CA GLY A 112 1.08 23.60 -12.28
C GLY A 112 0.99 23.13 -13.73
N VAL A 113 0.66 21.86 -14.02
CA VAL A 113 0.51 21.35 -15.39
C VAL A 113 -0.97 21.18 -15.72
N ASN A 114 -1.47 21.94 -16.70
CA ASN A 114 -2.75 21.65 -17.34
C ASN A 114 -2.53 20.91 -18.66
N TYR A 115 -3.51 20.10 -19.01
CA TYR A 115 -3.48 19.25 -20.18
C TYR A 115 -4.79 19.30 -20.96
N SER A 116 -4.78 18.85 -22.22
CA SER A 116 -5.98 18.74 -23.04
C SER A 116 -6.96 17.73 -22.45
N VAL A 117 -8.26 18.03 -22.53
CA VAL A 117 -9.32 17.14 -22.01
C VAL A 117 -9.51 15.89 -22.87
N THR A 118 -9.11 15.96 -24.14
CA THR A 118 -9.20 14.87 -25.11
C THR A 118 -7.83 14.27 -25.43
N PRO A 119 -7.74 12.93 -25.55
CA PRO A 119 -6.53 12.27 -26.04
C PRO A 119 -6.13 12.71 -27.46
N PRO A 120 -4.83 12.72 -27.79
CA PRO A 120 -3.71 12.48 -26.86
C PRO A 120 -3.61 13.64 -25.86
N TRP A 121 -3.45 13.34 -24.58
CA TRP A 121 -3.33 14.36 -23.54
C TRP A 121 -2.03 15.14 -23.76
N ARG A 122 -2.16 16.41 -24.14
CA ARG A 122 -1.05 17.34 -24.40
C ARG A 122 -0.96 18.35 -23.29
N VAL A 123 0.24 18.79 -22.93
CA VAL A 123 0.39 19.95 -22.03
C VAL A 123 -0.13 21.19 -22.75
N THR A 124 -1.10 21.88 -22.15
CA THR A 124 -1.68 23.10 -22.73
C THR A 124 -1.29 24.35 -21.95
N VAL A 125 -1.04 24.22 -20.65
CA VAL A 125 -0.61 25.35 -19.80
C VAL A 125 0.37 24.86 -18.75
N LEU A 126 1.45 25.63 -18.56
CA LEU A 126 2.34 25.51 -17.41
C LEU A 126 2.20 26.75 -16.52
N ASN A 127 1.53 26.60 -15.39
CA ASN A 127 1.36 27.65 -14.39
C ASN A 127 2.33 27.46 -13.22
N LEU A 128 3.47 28.14 -13.32
CA LEU A 128 4.53 28.16 -12.30
C LEU A 128 4.68 29.54 -11.66
N THR A 129 3.64 30.36 -11.77
CA THR A 129 3.63 31.74 -11.26
C THR A 129 3.88 31.77 -9.76
N SER A 130 4.73 32.71 -9.32
CA SER A 130 5.02 32.95 -7.90
C SER A 130 5.57 31.73 -7.13
N LYS A 131 6.13 30.72 -7.82
CA LYS A 131 6.73 29.55 -7.18
C LYS A 131 8.16 29.76 -6.68
N GLY A 132 8.77 30.91 -7.00
CA GLY A 132 10.13 31.24 -6.58
C GLY A 132 11.19 30.33 -7.23
N LEU A 133 10.91 29.87 -8.45
CA LEU A 133 11.83 29.07 -9.25
C LEU A 133 12.91 29.97 -9.86
N SER A 134 14.14 29.49 -9.92
CA SER A 134 15.25 30.14 -10.62
C SER A 134 16.02 29.11 -11.45
N GLY A 135 16.98 29.55 -12.27
CA GLY A 135 17.79 28.65 -13.11
C GLY A 135 17.55 28.87 -14.61
N GLN A 136 17.99 27.89 -15.41
CA GLN A 136 17.97 27.97 -16.86
C GLN A 136 16.74 27.27 -17.43
N ILE A 137 16.01 27.97 -18.30
CA ILE A 137 14.87 27.42 -19.01
C ILE A 137 15.39 26.53 -20.16
N SER A 138 15.03 25.24 -20.16
CA SER A 138 15.37 24.33 -21.25
C SER A 138 14.67 24.73 -22.55
N SER A 139 15.38 24.70 -23.68
CA SER A 139 14.79 24.93 -25.01
C SER A 139 13.77 23.87 -25.40
N SER A 140 13.82 22.67 -24.80
CA SER A 140 12.87 21.59 -25.08
C SER A 140 11.43 21.91 -24.67
N LEU A 141 11.19 22.95 -23.86
CA LEU A 141 9.85 23.52 -23.63
C LEU A 141 9.13 23.91 -24.92
N GLY A 142 9.87 24.30 -25.96
CA GLY A 142 9.30 24.60 -27.28
C GLY A 142 8.63 23.38 -27.95
N ASN A 143 8.87 22.17 -27.46
CA ASN A 143 8.24 20.95 -27.97
C ASN A 143 6.84 20.68 -27.40
N LEU A 144 6.38 21.51 -26.45
CA LEU A 144 5.01 21.47 -25.91
C LEU A 144 4.04 22.12 -26.90
N THR A 145 3.81 21.47 -28.04
CA THR A 145 2.89 21.92 -29.12
C THR A 145 1.76 20.93 -29.34
#